data_AF-A0A1V3TVE2-F1
#
_entry.id   AF-A0A1V3TVE2-F1
#
_cell.length_a   1.000
_cell.length_b   1.000
_cell.length_c   1.000
_cell.angle_alpha   90.00
_cell.angle_beta   90.00
_cell.angle_gamma   90.00
#
_symmetry.space_group_name_H-M   'P 1'
#
loop_
_entity.id
_entity.type
_entity.pdbx_description
1 polymer ?
#
loop_
_entity_poly.entity_id
_entity_poly.type
_entity_poly.pdbx_seq_one_letter_code
_entity_poly.pdbx_strand_id
1 'polypeptide(L)' 'MEHLTHGEKLVGIEFNVGNRSDVAECKERFAKAIDQLEVHKAETLQHGTLNANKEMLIEEAQKRILDAQMWAVKAITYGS' A
#
# COMPACT_ATOMS: atom_id res chain seq x y z
N MET A 1 3.83 -3.66 21.02
CA MET A 1 3.75 -4.10 19.62
C MET A 1 3.40 -2.86 18.83
N GLU A 2 4.29 -2.41 17.94
CA GLU A 2 3.90 -1.37 16.99
C GLU A 2 2.82 -1.94 16.06
N HIS A 3 1.72 -1.20 15.93
CA HIS A 3 0.64 -1.60 15.04
C HIS A 3 0.99 -1.08 13.64
N LEU A 4 1.33 -2.01 12.74
CA LEU A 4 1.53 -1.69 11.32
C LEU A 4 0.29 -0.98 10.74
N THR A 5 0.52 0.00 9.88
CA THR A 5 -0.52 0.66 9.10
C THR A 5 -1.22 -0.32 8.14
N HIS A 6 -2.31 0.12 7.52
CA HIS A 6 -3.01 -0.74 6.55
C HIS A 6 -2.13 -1.01 5.32
N GLY A 7 -1.47 0.02 4.80
CA GLY A 7 -0.53 -0.07 3.70
C GLY A 7 0.64 -0.99 4.02
N GLU A 8 1.26 -0.85 5.19
CA GLU A 8 2.37 -1.69 5.64
C GLU A 8 2.00 -3.17 5.71
N LYS A 9 0.79 -3.48 6.19
CA LYS A 9 0.24 -4.84 6.19
C LYS A 9 0.05 -5.35 4.77
N LEU A 10 -0.58 -4.56 3.90
CA LEU A 10 -0.89 -4.99 2.54
C LEU A 10 0.36 -5.27 1.69
N VAL A 11 1.40 -4.43 1.78
CA VAL A 11 2.65 -4.65 1.03
C VAL A 11 3.56 -5.70 1.65
N GLY A 12 3.17 -6.25 2.81
CA GLY A 12 3.99 -7.17 3.60
C GLY A 12 5.34 -6.54 3.95
N ILE A 13 5.33 -5.41 4.67
CA ILE A 13 6.52 -4.59 4.93
C ILE A 13 7.65 -5.37 5.62
N GLU A 14 7.31 -6.35 6.46
CA GLU A 14 8.27 -7.19 7.19
C GLU A 14 8.87 -8.31 6.33
N PHE A 15 8.27 -8.62 5.17
CA PHE A 15 8.78 -9.67 4.27
C PHE A 15 9.84 -9.10 3.33
N ASN A 16 11.11 -9.18 3.72
CA ASN A 16 12.23 -8.72 2.90
C ASN A 16 13.35 -9.77 2.84
N VAL A 17 13.26 -10.67 1.86
CA VAL A 17 14.27 -11.72 1.67
C VAL A 17 15.63 -11.10 1.32
N GLY A 18 16.66 -11.47 2.08
CA GLY A 18 18.01 -10.91 1.91
C GLY A 18 18.21 -9.54 2.56
N ASN A 19 17.22 -9.04 3.32
CA ASN A 19 17.29 -7.77 4.06
C ASN A 19 17.76 -6.59 3.19
N ARG A 20 17.25 -6.51 1.96
CA ARG A 20 17.71 -5.51 0.99
C ARG A 20 17.04 -4.16 1.24
N SER A 21 17.83 -3.10 1.39
CA SER A 21 17.31 -1.76 1.67
C SER A 21 16.46 -1.20 0.52
N ASP A 22 16.78 -1.54 -0.73
CA ASP A 22 16.03 -1.10 -1.92
C ASP A 22 14.62 -1.69 -2.00
N VAL A 23 14.45 -2.97 -1.62
CA VAL A 23 13.14 -3.62 -1.50
C VAL A 23 12.33 -3.01 -0.37
N ALA A 24 12.95 -2.75 0.79
CA ALA A 24 12.29 -2.10 1.93
C ALA A 24 11.79 -0.70 1.55
N GLU A 25 12.64 0.12 0.95
CA GLU A 25 12.29 1.48 0.50
C GLU A 25 11.16 1.45 -0.54
N CYS A 26 11.23 0.53 -1.51
CA CYS A 26 10.19 0.34 -2.50
C CYS A 26 8.84 0.07 -1.84
N LYS A 27 8.80 -0.92 -0.92
CA LYS A 27 7.58 -1.27 -0.19
C LYS A 27 7.04 -0.13 0.66
N GLU A 28 7.91 0.61 1.33
CA GLU A 28 7.51 1.75 2.16
C GLU A 28 6.80 2.84 1.34
N ARG A 29 7.29 3.14 0.13
CA ARG A 29 6.65 4.11 -0.77
C ARG A 29 5.25 3.67 -1.19
N PHE A 30 5.06 2.40 -1.51
CA PHE A 30 3.75 1.85 -1.85
C PHE A 30 2.80 1.75 -0.65
N ALA A 31 3.31 1.39 0.54
CA ALA A 31 2.55 1.42 1.79
C ALA A 31 1.98 2.82 2.07
N LYS A 32 2.83 3.86 1.98
CA LYS A 32 2.41 5.26 2.16
C LYS A 32 1.31 5.68 1.20
N ALA A 33 1.37 5.23 -0.06
CA ALA A 33 0.33 5.52 -1.05
C ALA A 33 -1.02 4.87 -0.68
N ILE A 34 -1.01 3.63 -0.18
CA ILE A 34 -2.21 2.95 0.33
C ILE A 34 -2.76 3.67 1.58
N ASP A 35 -1.88 4.02 2.52
CA ASP A 35 -2.28 4.70 3.75
C ASP A 35 -2.89 6.07 3.47
N GLN A 36 -2.39 6.80 2.47
CA GLN A 36 -3.00 8.04 2.01
C GLN A 36 -4.46 7.84 1.55
N LEU A 37 -4.75 6.72 0.88
CA LEU A 37 -6.12 6.40 0.46
C LEU A 37 -7.02 6.02 1.65
N GLU A 38 -6.48 5.33 2.66
CA GLU A 38 -7.21 5.04 3.91
C GLU A 38 -7.55 6.30 4.70
N VAL A 39 -6.59 7.22 4.83
CA VAL A 39 -6.83 8.53 5.45
C VAL A 39 -7.93 9.27 4.69
N HIS A 40 -7.87 9.29 3.36
CA HIS A 40 -8.90 9.92 2.55
C HIS A 40 -10.28 9.25 2.70
N LYS A 41 -10.32 7.91 2.79
CA LYS A 41 -11.56 7.15 3.06
C LYS A 41 -12.16 7.60 4.40
N ALA A 42 -11.36 7.64 5.46
CA ALA A 42 -11.78 8.05 6.78
C ALA A 42 -12.30 9.51 6.82
N GLU A 43 -11.59 10.45 6.19
CA GLU A 43 -12.03 11.85 6.08
C GLU A 43 -13.40 11.97 5.39
N THR A 44 -13.60 11.19 4.33
CA THR A 44 -14.85 11.28 3.55
C THR A 44 -16.02 10.62 4.25
N LEU A 45 -15.77 9.60 5.07
CA LEU A 45 -16.74 9.05 6.00
C LEU A 45 -17.12 10.08 7.07
N GLN A 46 -16.14 10.74 7.69
CA GLN A 46 -16.37 11.77 8.71
C GLN A 46 -17.17 12.97 8.16
N HIS A 47 -16.93 13.36 6.91
CA HIS A 47 -17.67 14.44 6.25
C HIS A 47 -19.00 13.99 5.63
N GLY A 48 -19.40 12.72 5.74
CA GLY A 48 -20.64 12.20 5.15
C GLY A 48 -20.67 12.21 3.62
N THR A 49 -19.50 12.21 2.97
CA THR A 49 -19.36 12.24 1.49
C THR A 49 -18.91 10.90 0.91
N LEU A 50 -18.67 9.89 1.75
CA LEU A 50 -18.39 8.53 1.30
C LEU A 50 -19.66 7.90 0.73
N ASN A 51 -19.60 7.52 -0.55
CA ASN A 51 -20.64 6.77 -1.24
C ASN A 51 -20.04 5.53 -1.91
N ALA A 52 -20.89 4.62 -2.39
CA ALA A 52 -20.45 3.35 -2.98
C ALA A 52 -19.47 3.52 -4.15
N ASN A 53 -19.65 4.55 -5.00
CA ASN A 53 -18.74 4.81 -6.10
C ASN A 53 -17.36 5.23 -5.61
N LYS A 54 -17.31 6.09 -4.58
CA LYS A 54 -16.06 6.55 -3.99
C LYS A 54 -15.33 5.43 -3.25
N GLU A 55 -16.06 4.60 -2.52
CA GLU A 55 -15.50 3.43 -1.86
C GLU A 55 -14.89 2.46 -2.88
N MET A 56 -15.63 2.12 -3.94
CA MET A 56 -15.13 1.29 -5.03
C MET A 56 -13.87 1.86 -5.69
N LEU A 57 -13.81 3.18 -5.92
CA LEU A 57 -12.63 3.83 -6.50
C LEU A 57 -11.39 3.70 -5.60
N ILE A 58 -11.57 3.87 -4.30
CA ILE A 58 -10.49 3.74 -3.31
C ILE A 58 -9.98 2.29 -3.29
N GLU A 59 -10.87 1.32 -3.22
CA GLU A 59 -10.51 -0.10 -3.19
C GLU A 59 -9.79 -0.55 -4.47
N GLU A 60 -10.27 -0.12 -5.64
CA GLU A 60 -9.61 -0.45 -6.91
C GLU A 60 -8.23 0.21 -7.01
N ALA A 61 -8.09 1.45 -6.55
CA ALA A 61 -6.79 2.12 -6.50
C ALA A 61 -5.80 1.37 -5.59
N GLN A 62 -6.22 0.93 -4.41
CA GLN A 62 -5.37 0.14 -3.51
C GLN A 62 -4.92 -1.19 -4.13
N LYS A 63 -5.83 -1.91 -4.81
CA LYS A 63 -5.47 -3.14 -5.54
C LYS A 63 -4.42 -2.89 -6.62
N ARG A 64 -4.58 -1.84 -7.43
CA ARG A 64 -3.61 -1.46 -8.47
C ARG A 64 -2.25 -1.05 -7.91
N ILE A 65 -2.24 -0.34 -6.78
CA ILE A 65 -1.01 0.04 -6.08
C ILE A 65 -0.29 -1.21 -5.56
N LEU A 66 -1.02 -2.16 -4.97
CA LEU A 66 -0.45 -3.43 -4.50
C LEU A 66 0.11 -4.28 -5.65
N ASP A 67 -0.61 -4.38 -6.77
CA ASP A 67 -0.11 -5.06 -7.97
C ASP A 67 1.16 -4.41 -8.52
N ALA A 68 1.18 -3.07 -8.60
CA ALA A 68 2.36 -2.32 -9.02
C ALA A 68 3.55 -2.56 -8.07
N GLN A 69 3.32 -2.57 -6.76
CA GLN A 69 4.33 -2.88 -5.75
C GLN A 69 4.94 -4.26 -5.96
N MET A 70 4.11 -5.28 -6.18
CA MET A 70 4.54 -6.65 -6.46
C MET A 70 5.41 -6.74 -7.71
N TRP A 71 5.04 -6.05 -8.80
CA TRP A 71 5.83 -6.00 -10.02
C TRP A 71 7.12 -5.21 -9.87
N ALA A 72 7.10 -4.09 -9.14
CA ALA A 72 8.28 -3.29 -8.86
C ALA A 72 9.32 -4.09 -8.07
N VAL A 73 8.91 -4.78 -7.00
CA VAL A 73 9.82 -5.65 -6.23
C VAL A 73 10.36 -6.77 -7.11
N LYS A 74 9.51 -7.45 -7.89
CA LYS A 74 9.96 -8.48 -8.84
C LYS A 74 11.05 -7.94 -9.78
N ALA A 75 10.85 -6.76 -10.35
CA ALA A 75 11.81 -6.14 -11.25
C ALA A 75 13.13 -5.80 -10.54
N ILE A 76 13.07 -5.23 -9.32
CA ILE A 76 14.24 -4.90 -8.49
C ILE A 76 15.05 -6.15 -8.11
N THR A 77 14.38 -7.27 -7.89
CA THR A 77 15.01 -8.53 -7.46
C THR A 77 15.32 -9.48 -8.61
N TYR A 78 14.96 -9.16 -9.85
CA TYR A 78 15.10 -10.10 -10.96
C TYR A 78 16.57 -10.37 -11.26
N GLY A 79 16.97 -11.64 -11.24
CA GLY A 79 18.35 -12.07 -11.49
C GLY A 79 19.35 -11.72 -10.37
N SER A 80 18.86 -11.31 -9.20
CA SER A 80 19.66 -11.09 -7.98
C SER A 80 19.75 -12.33 -7.12
#